data_AF-A0A9X4EW28-F1
#
_entry.id   AF-A0A9X4EW28-F1
#
_cell.length_a   1.000
_cell.length_b   1.000
_cell.length_c   1.000
_cell.angle_alpha   90.00
_cell.angle_beta   90.00
_cell.angle_gamma   90.00
#
_symmetry.space_group_name_H-M   'P 1'
#
loop_
_entity.id
_entity.type
_entity.pdbx_description
1 polymer ?
#
loop_
_entity_poly.entity_id
_entity_poly.type
_entity_poly.pdbx_seq_one_letter_code
_entity_poly.pdbx_strand_id
1 'polypeptide(L)'
;MIKRITLLLVLLLLVIACKEEKKQNITKLQGTVFGTTYHITYVSSEDYQKPIDSLFVLVNKSLSTYMPTSDISKINQGDTTIVVDDMFVEVFEKAKRIYNETDGYFDPTIGRLIDAYGFGSGKEKKNLTTEEISALMEHVGFDKVSLKDRKVHRESSDIEFNVNAFAKGYGVDVVGRFLESKNIHDYLVEIGGEIRARGTKDGKLWKVAIEKPNVDGTRSIQKVIELDNESMATSGNYRKYKVNAEGKKIVHTVNAKTGLAEESNLLSVSVRLKGDCADVDAYATAFLAMGLEKTKVFLEEHPELKVVLLYHNEANELAEYAN
;
A
#
# COMPACT_ATOMS: atom_id res chain seq x y z
N MET A 1 6.51 28.13 -62.62
CA MET A 1 7.46 27.55 -61.64
C MET A 1 6.88 27.51 -60.22
N ILE A 2 6.35 28.63 -59.70
CA ILE A 2 5.82 28.75 -58.34
C ILE A 2 4.72 27.72 -58.02
N LYS A 3 3.71 27.53 -58.87
CA LYS A 3 2.63 26.53 -58.66
C LYS A 3 3.11 25.08 -58.52
N ARG A 4 4.21 24.69 -59.19
CA ARG A 4 4.79 23.35 -59.07
C ARG A 4 5.54 23.17 -57.75
N ILE A 5 6.19 24.22 -57.26
CA ILE A 5 6.89 24.23 -55.97
C ILE A 5 5.88 24.17 -54.82
N THR A 6 4.76 24.90 -54.90
CA THR A 6 3.70 24.85 -53.89
C THR A 6 3.05 23.47 -53.80
N LEU A 7 2.80 22.83 -54.95
CA LEU A 7 2.23 21.47 -54.99
C LEU A 7 3.19 20.43 -54.39
N LEU A 8 4.50 20.55 -54.66
CA LEU A 8 5.52 19.69 -54.07
C LEU A 8 5.65 19.90 -52.56
N LEU A 9 5.53 21.13 -52.06
CA LEU A 9 5.58 21.42 -50.62
C LEU A 9 4.36 20.86 -49.87
N VAL A 10 3.17 20.98 -50.45
CA VAL A 10 1.92 20.41 -49.89
C VAL A 10 1.97 18.89 -49.89
N LEU A 11 2.51 18.28 -50.95
CA LEU A 11 2.70 16.82 -51.02
C LEU A 11 3.72 16.35 -49.97
N LEU A 12 4.81 17.10 -49.75
CA LEU A 12 5.82 16.79 -48.73
C LEU A 12 5.26 16.92 -47.30
N LEU A 13 4.40 17.91 -47.04
CA LEU A 13 3.69 18.08 -45.76
C LEU A 13 2.70 16.94 -45.49
N LEU A 14 2.05 16.39 -46.52
CA LEU A 14 1.16 15.25 -46.40
C LEU A 14 1.89 13.94 -46.04
N VAL A 15 3.16 13.77 -46.45
CA VAL A 15 3.96 12.58 -46.08
C VAL A 15 4.47 12.64 -44.65
N ILE A 16 4.67 13.85 -44.08
CA ILE A 16 5.10 14.03 -42.68
C ILE A 16 3.92 13.90 -41.71
N ALA A 17 2.69 14.16 -42.17
CA ALA A 17 1.47 14.06 -41.36
C ALA A 17 1.02 12.62 -41.09
N CYS A 18 1.50 11.64 -41.85
CA CYS A 18 1.30 10.21 -41.55
C CYS A 18 2.41 9.70 -40.62
N LYS A 19 2.47 10.23 -39.40
CA LYS A 19 3.17 9.55 -38.31
C LYS A 19 2.20 8.50 -37.78
N GLU A 20 2.30 7.27 -38.28
CA GLU A 20 1.62 6.12 -37.65
C GLU A 20 2.00 6.12 -36.17
N GLU A 21 1.06 6.40 -35.28
CA GLU A 21 1.23 6.11 -33.87
C GLU A 21 1.45 4.61 -33.76
N LYS A 22 2.70 4.18 -33.52
CA LYS A 22 3.01 2.78 -33.25
C LYS A 22 2.15 2.33 -32.08
N LYS A 23 1.10 1.57 -32.39
CA LYS A 23 0.21 1.00 -31.38
C LYS A 23 1.05 0.10 -30.48
N GLN A 24 1.12 0.45 -29.20
CA GLN A 24 1.87 -0.33 -28.22
C GLN A 24 1.21 -1.71 -28.06
N ASN A 25 2.02 -2.77 -28.04
CA ASN A 25 1.53 -4.09 -27.64
C ASN A 25 1.33 -4.07 -26.13
N ILE A 26 0.09 -4.22 -25.68
CA ILE A 26 -0.29 -4.12 -24.27
C ILE A 26 -0.79 -5.48 -23.80
N THR A 27 -0.17 -6.00 -22.75
CA THR A 27 -0.66 -7.17 -22.02
C THR A 27 -1.40 -6.71 -20.77
N LYS A 28 -2.49 -7.41 -20.43
CA LYS A 28 -3.28 -7.19 -19.21
C LYS A 28 -3.46 -8.52 -18.51
N LEU A 29 -3.06 -8.57 -17.26
CA LEU A 29 -3.21 -9.71 -16.37
C LEU A 29 -4.16 -9.34 -15.24
N GLN A 30 -4.96 -10.30 -14.78
CA GLN A 30 -5.86 -10.11 -13.66
C GLN A 30 -6.08 -11.43 -12.94
N GLY A 31 -6.28 -11.37 -11.63
CA GLY A 31 -6.51 -12.55 -10.81
C GLY A 31 -6.68 -12.19 -9.34
N THR A 32 -6.49 -13.17 -8.46
CA THR A 32 -6.60 -12.99 -7.01
C THR A 32 -5.29 -13.31 -6.31
N VAL A 33 -4.95 -12.53 -5.29
CA VAL A 33 -3.75 -12.69 -4.47
C VAL A 33 -3.94 -11.97 -3.14
N PHE A 34 -3.32 -12.44 -2.05
CA PHE A 34 -3.35 -11.79 -0.72
C PHE A 34 -4.77 -11.46 -0.19
N GLY A 35 -5.76 -12.31 -0.52
CA GLY A 35 -7.16 -12.09 -0.13
C GLY A 35 -7.88 -10.97 -0.89
N THR A 36 -7.30 -10.49 -2.00
CA THR A 36 -7.85 -9.44 -2.86
C THR A 36 -7.63 -9.78 -4.34
N THR A 37 -7.93 -8.84 -5.25
CA THR A 37 -7.66 -8.93 -6.68
C THR A 37 -6.39 -8.16 -7.06
N TYR A 38 -5.77 -8.53 -8.17
CA TYR A 38 -4.75 -7.70 -8.83
C TYR A 38 -5.14 -7.41 -10.28
N HIS A 39 -4.65 -6.29 -10.80
CA HIS A 39 -4.68 -5.92 -12.21
C HIS A 39 -3.31 -5.39 -12.60
N ILE A 40 -2.71 -6.00 -13.62
CA ILE A 40 -1.37 -5.63 -14.09
C ILE A 40 -1.46 -5.34 -15.58
N THR A 41 -1.06 -4.14 -15.99
CA THR A 41 -1.00 -3.74 -17.41
C THR A 41 0.43 -3.34 -17.73
N TYR A 42 0.99 -3.84 -18.83
CA TYR A 42 2.32 -3.45 -19.28
C TYR A 42 2.48 -3.47 -20.80
N VAL A 43 3.42 -2.67 -21.31
CA VAL A 43 3.72 -2.56 -22.74
C VAL A 43 4.73 -3.64 -23.13
N SER A 44 4.23 -4.83 -23.40
CA SER A 44 4.94 -5.94 -24.04
C SER A 44 3.91 -6.95 -24.58
N SER A 45 4.29 -7.72 -25.60
CA SER A 45 3.50 -8.84 -26.10
C SER A 45 3.73 -10.15 -25.32
N GLU A 46 4.75 -10.20 -24.47
CA GLU A 46 5.07 -11.39 -23.69
C GLU A 46 4.14 -11.57 -22.49
N ASP A 47 3.66 -12.79 -22.27
CA ASP A 47 2.83 -13.15 -21.12
C ASP A 47 3.71 -13.59 -19.95
N TYR A 48 3.66 -12.82 -18.86
CA TYR A 48 4.41 -13.06 -17.64
C TYR A 48 3.56 -13.56 -16.46
N GLN A 49 2.34 -14.04 -16.71
CA GLN A 49 1.42 -14.52 -15.68
C GLN A 49 2.08 -15.54 -14.74
N LYS A 50 2.66 -16.61 -15.29
CA LYS A 50 3.26 -17.70 -14.50
C LYS A 50 4.45 -17.25 -13.63
N PRO A 51 5.43 -16.50 -14.14
CA PRO A 51 6.47 -15.91 -13.31
C PRO A 51 5.92 -15.01 -12.19
N ILE A 52 4.92 -14.17 -12.48
CA ILE A 52 4.29 -13.28 -11.51
C ILE A 52 3.56 -14.07 -10.41
N ASP A 53 2.81 -15.12 -10.78
CA ASP A 53 2.16 -16.02 -9.82
C ASP A 53 3.20 -16.68 -8.89
N SER A 54 4.36 -17.05 -9.44
CA SER A 54 5.46 -17.63 -8.65
C SER A 54 6.04 -16.62 -7.66
N LEU A 55 6.15 -15.34 -8.04
CA LEU A 55 6.56 -14.26 -7.13
C LEU A 55 5.55 -14.07 -6.00
N PHE A 56 4.25 -14.13 -6.28
CA PHE A 56 3.22 -14.05 -5.26
C PHE A 56 3.29 -15.20 -4.24
N VAL A 57 3.64 -16.41 -4.69
CA VAL A 57 3.89 -17.55 -3.80
C VAL A 57 5.09 -17.29 -2.89
N LEU A 58 6.18 -16.71 -3.42
CA LEU A 58 7.36 -16.36 -2.63
C LEU A 58 7.05 -15.29 -1.58
N VAL A 59 6.36 -14.22 -1.98
CA VAL A 59 5.93 -13.16 -1.05
C VAL A 59 5.05 -13.74 0.06
N ASN A 60 4.09 -14.61 -0.26
CA ASN A 60 3.26 -15.27 0.74
C ASN A 60 4.06 -16.17 1.69
N LYS A 61 5.00 -16.94 1.15
CA LYS A 61 5.87 -17.80 1.96
C LYS A 61 6.74 -17.00 2.93
N SER A 62 7.14 -15.79 2.57
CA SER A 62 7.93 -14.90 3.43
C SER A 62 7.06 -14.16 4.46
N LEU A 63 5.97 -13.52 4.00
CA LEU A 63 5.31 -12.43 4.73
C LEU A 63 3.84 -12.67 5.11
N SER A 64 3.23 -13.79 4.72
CA SER A 64 1.80 -14.01 5.01
C SER A 64 1.57 -14.46 6.45
N THR A 65 0.94 -13.62 7.27
CA THR A 65 0.54 -13.98 8.64
C THR A 65 -0.58 -15.03 8.70
N TYR A 66 -1.32 -15.21 7.58
CA TYR A 66 -2.40 -16.17 7.46
C TYR A 66 -1.93 -17.58 7.06
N MET A 67 -0.67 -17.74 6.60
CA MET A 67 -0.13 -19.04 6.21
C MET A 67 0.75 -19.60 7.33
N PRO A 68 0.34 -20.67 8.04
CA PRO A 68 1.12 -21.20 9.17
C PRO A 68 2.54 -21.65 8.80
N THR A 69 2.79 -21.94 7.51
CA THR A 69 4.09 -22.36 6.98
C THR A 69 4.99 -21.21 6.54
N SER A 70 4.51 -19.96 6.57
CA SER A 70 5.32 -18.79 6.24
C SER A 70 6.38 -18.52 7.30
N ASP A 71 7.43 -17.80 6.92
CA ASP A 71 8.51 -17.46 7.85
C ASP A 71 7.99 -16.51 8.94
N ILE A 72 7.21 -15.49 8.59
CA ILE A 72 6.60 -14.58 9.58
C ILE A 72 5.68 -15.29 10.57
N SER A 73 4.85 -16.25 10.13
CA SER A 73 3.94 -16.96 11.02
C SER A 73 4.69 -17.90 11.97
N LYS A 74 5.76 -18.55 11.51
CA LYS A 74 6.63 -19.36 12.39
C LYS A 74 7.35 -18.51 13.42
N ILE A 75 7.85 -17.33 13.01
CA ILE A 75 8.43 -16.35 13.93
C ILE A 75 7.38 -15.93 14.96
N ASN A 76 6.18 -15.55 14.55
CA ASN A 76 5.08 -15.19 15.46
C ASN A 76 4.73 -16.32 16.45
N GLN A 77 4.84 -17.59 16.03
CA GLN A 77 4.65 -18.76 16.90
C GLN A 77 5.82 -19.04 17.86
N GLY A 78 6.90 -18.28 17.79
CA GLY A 78 8.05 -18.40 18.71
C GLY A 78 9.24 -19.18 18.15
N ASP A 79 9.24 -19.56 16.86
CA ASP A 79 10.37 -20.26 16.26
C ASP A 79 11.55 -19.29 16.05
N THR A 80 12.58 -19.43 16.88
CA THR A 80 13.81 -18.62 16.83
C THR A 80 14.87 -19.19 15.88
N THR A 81 14.59 -20.33 15.24
CA THR A 81 15.53 -21.00 14.33
C THR A 81 15.44 -20.48 12.90
N ILE A 82 14.35 -19.79 12.56
CA ILE A 82 14.07 -19.27 11.23
C ILE A 82 15.17 -18.29 10.77
N VAL A 83 15.79 -18.64 9.64
CA VAL A 83 16.67 -17.75 8.88
C VAL A 83 15.84 -17.18 7.75
N VAL A 84 15.56 -15.88 7.82
CA VAL A 84 14.63 -15.22 6.90
C VAL A 84 15.25 -14.97 5.52
N ASP A 85 14.40 -14.88 4.49
CA ASP A 85 14.79 -14.57 3.12
C ASP A 85 15.00 -13.06 2.86
N ASP A 86 15.47 -12.70 1.66
CA ASP A 86 15.80 -11.30 1.33
C ASP A 86 14.56 -10.41 1.32
N MET A 87 13.39 -10.98 0.99
CA MET A 87 12.13 -10.24 1.02
C MET A 87 11.79 -9.81 2.44
N PHE A 88 11.93 -10.72 3.41
CA PHE A 88 11.71 -10.38 4.81
C PHE A 88 12.71 -9.34 5.32
N VAL A 89 14.00 -9.47 4.96
CA VAL A 89 15.03 -8.49 5.35
C VAL A 89 14.66 -7.10 4.84
N GLU A 90 14.31 -6.97 3.56
CA GLU A 90 13.92 -5.69 2.96
C GLU A 90 12.69 -5.09 3.65
N VAL A 91 11.66 -5.91 3.90
CA VAL A 91 10.44 -5.50 4.62
C VAL A 91 10.76 -5.04 6.03
N PHE A 92 11.60 -5.78 6.76
CA PHE A 92 12.00 -5.45 8.12
C PHE A 92 12.72 -4.09 8.18
N GLU A 93 13.67 -3.86 7.27
CA GLU A 93 14.45 -2.62 7.20
C GLU A 93 13.57 -1.42 6.85
N LYS A 94 12.70 -1.56 5.84
CA LYS A 94 11.73 -0.52 5.48
C LYS A 94 10.78 -0.22 6.62
N ALA A 95 10.25 -1.25 7.28
CA ALA A 95 9.37 -1.08 8.42
C ALA A 95 10.08 -0.40 9.60
N LYS A 96 11.35 -0.74 9.88
CA LYS A 96 12.15 -0.08 10.91
C LYS A 96 12.30 1.42 10.63
N ARG A 97 12.61 1.76 9.38
CA ARG A 97 12.77 3.14 8.94
C ARG A 97 11.47 3.93 9.14
N ILE A 98 10.35 3.42 8.61
CA ILE A 98 9.05 4.11 8.69
C ILE A 98 8.53 4.17 10.12
N TYR A 99 8.77 3.14 10.94
CA TYR A 99 8.48 3.19 12.38
C TYR A 99 9.20 4.38 13.05
N ASN A 100 10.47 4.60 12.75
CA ASN A 100 11.22 5.72 13.33
C ASN A 100 10.74 7.08 12.79
N GLU A 101 10.55 7.20 11.47
CA GLU A 101 10.09 8.44 10.83
C GLU A 101 8.73 8.86 11.38
N THR A 102 7.80 7.91 11.52
CA THR A 102 6.44 8.16 11.99
C THR A 102 6.30 8.18 13.51
N ASP A 103 7.39 8.23 14.28
CA ASP A 103 7.36 8.22 15.75
C ASP A 103 6.49 7.06 16.31
N GLY A 104 6.61 5.88 15.69
CA GLY A 104 5.91 4.66 16.08
C GLY A 104 4.42 4.61 15.74
N TYR A 105 3.87 5.54 14.95
CA TYR A 105 2.49 5.43 14.46
C TYR A 105 2.30 4.27 13.47
N PHE A 106 3.33 3.96 12.68
CA PHE A 106 3.44 2.70 11.98
C PHE A 106 4.28 1.72 12.80
N ASP A 107 3.66 0.73 13.42
CA ASP A 107 4.36 -0.32 14.16
C ASP A 107 3.87 -1.71 13.74
N PRO A 108 4.69 -2.51 13.03
CA PRO A 108 4.32 -3.87 12.65
C PRO A 108 4.15 -4.83 13.84
N THR A 109 4.55 -4.49 15.07
CA THR A 109 4.41 -5.38 16.25
C THR A 109 3.03 -5.36 16.90
N ILE A 110 2.06 -4.63 16.32
CA ILE A 110 0.67 -4.56 16.82
C ILE A 110 -0.15 -5.83 16.53
N GLY A 111 0.47 -6.94 16.11
CA GLY A 111 -0.24 -8.13 15.63
C GLY A 111 -1.26 -8.68 16.62
N ARG A 112 -0.90 -8.77 17.90
CA ARG A 112 -1.84 -9.24 18.94
C ARG A 112 -3.01 -8.29 19.17
N LEU A 113 -2.82 -6.98 19.03
CA LEU A 113 -3.92 -6.01 19.12
C LEU A 113 -4.86 -6.16 17.93
N ILE A 114 -4.31 -6.26 16.73
CA ILE A 114 -5.09 -6.46 15.49
C ILE A 114 -5.91 -7.75 15.57
N ASP A 115 -5.32 -8.82 16.10
CA ASP A 115 -6.01 -10.09 16.35
C ASP A 115 -7.10 -9.95 17.41
N ALA A 116 -6.81 -9.27 18.52
CA ALA A 116 -7.77 -9.07 19.60
C ALA A 116 -8.99 -8.26 19.11
N TYR A 117 -8.80 -7.22 18.30
CA TYR A 117 -9.90 -6.51 17.62
C TYR A 117 -10.58 -7.33 16.52
N GLY A 118 -10.01 -8.49 16.16
CA GLY A 118 -10.54 -9.41 15.16
C GLY A 118 -10.43 -8.90 13.73
N PHE A 119 -9.36 -8.16 13.43
CA PHE A 119 -8.97 -7.75 12.08
C PHE A 119 -7.77 -8.54 11.53
N GLY A 120 -7.19 -9.44 12.34
CA GLY A 120 -6.07 -10.29 11.95
C GLY A 120 -6.42 -11.77 11.77
N SER A 121 -5.43 -12.63 11.97
CA SER A 121 -5.52 -14.09 11.78
C SER A 121 -5.71 -14.86 13.08
N GLY A 122 -5.49 -14.23 14.24
CA GLY A 122 -5.61 -14.84 15.55
C GLY A 122 -7.00 -14.71 16.17
N LYS A 123 -7.05 -14.79 17.51
CA LYS A 123 -8.30 -14.85 18.27
C LYS A 123 -8.85 -13.46 18.59
N GLU A 124 -10.04 -13.19 18.07
CA GLU A 124 -10.86 -12.03 18.45
C GLU A 124 -11.31 -12.09 19.91
N LYS A 125 -11.30 -10.94 20.58
CA LYS A 125 -11.96 -10.69 21.87
C LYS A 125 -13.14 -9.74 21.65
N LYS A 126 -14.33 -10.14 22.08
CA LYS A 126 -15.57 -9.38 21.82
C LYS A 126 -15.63 -8.03 22.55
N ASN A 127 -15.06 -7.94 23.75
CA ASN A 127 -15.11 -6.75 24.61
C ASN A 127 -13.71 -6.48 25.17
N LEU A 128 -12.80 -5.91 24.37
CA LEU A 128 -11.49 -5.49 24.89
C LEU A 128 -11.67 -4.42 25.96
N THR A 129 -11.22 -4.72 27.17
CA THR A 129 -11.13 -3.75 28.26
C THR A 129 -9.87 -2.90 28.14
N THR A 130 -9.85 -1.73 28.80
CA THR A 130 -8.66 -0.87 28.85
C THR A 130 -7.46 -1.60 29.46
N GLU A 131 -7.69 -2.43 30.47
CA GLU A 131 -6.66 -3.24 31.12
C GLU A 131 -6.07 -4.28 30.15
N GLU A 132 -6.91 -4.94 29.35
CA GLU A 132 -6.43 -5.87 28.32
C GLU A 132 -5.68 -5.17 27.19
N ILE A 133 -6.12 -3.99 26.76
CA ILE A 133 -5.39 -3.18 25.78
C ILE A 133 -4.02 -2.80 26.35
N SER A 134 -3.97 -2.32 27.60
CA SER A 134 -2.72 -1.98 28.27
C SER A 134 -1.77 -3.18 28.37
N ALA A 135 -2.28 -4.37 28.71
CA ALA A 135 -1.47 -5.58 28.78
C ALA A 135 -0.92 -5.99 27.40
N LEU A 136 -1.72 -5.87 26.34
CA LEU A 136 -1.26 -6.14 24.97
C LEU A 136 -0.20 -5.11 24.53
N MET A 137 -0.37 -3.85 24.91
CA MET A 137 0.55 -2.75 24.61
C MET A 137 1.95 -2.94 25.23
N GLU A 138 2.10 -3.73 26.31
CA GLU A 138 3.42 -4.07 26.87
C GLU A 138 4.33 -4.77 25.86
N HIS A 139 3.75 -5.44 24.87
CA HIS A 139 4.47 -6.18 23.82
C HIS A 139 4.50 -5.46 22.46
N VAL A 140 3.94 -4.25 22.38
CA VAL A 140 4.06 -3.39 21.20
C VAL A 140 5.34 -2.56 21.31
N GLY A 141 6.05 -2.42 20.19
CA GLY A 141 7.29 -1.67 20.07
C GLY A 141 8.26 -2.35 19.11
N PHE A 142 8.41 -1.80 17.90
CA PHE A 142 9.42 -2.27 16.93
C PHE A 142 10.87 -1.94 17.37
N ASP A 143 11.06 -1.14 18.41
CA ASP A 143 12.31 -0.94 19.16
C ASP A 143 12.74 -2.18 19.97
N LYS A 144 11.79 -3.03 20.39
CA LYS A 144 12.03 -4.29 21.11
C LYS A 144 12.40 -5.47 20.20
N VAL A 145 12.68 -5.17 18.94
CA VAL A 145 12.94 -6.15 17.89
C VAL A 145 14.21 -5.78 17.14
N SER A 146 15.05 -6.78 16.87
CA SER A 146 16.22 -6.62 16.01
C SER A 146 16.36 -7.79 15.04
N LEU A 147 17.04 -7.54 13.92
CA LEU A 147 17.40 -8.54 12.93
C LEU A 147 18.92 -8.68 12.93
N LYS A 148 19.44 -9.85 13.28
CA LYS A 148 20.88 -10.15 13.29
C LYS A 148 21.13 -11.49 12.63
N ASP A 149 22.11 -11.54 11.74
CA ASP A 149 22.46 -12.75 10.99
C ASP A 149 21.24 -13.40 10.31
N ARG A 150 20.32 -12.56 9.83
CA ARG A 150 19.02 -12.93 9.23
C ARG A 150 18.10 -13.73 10.15
N LYS A 151 18.23 -13.54 11.46
CA LYS A 151 17.32 -14.06 12.48
C LYS A 151 16.69 -12.93 13.26
N VAL A 152 15.40 -13.07 13.52
CA VAL A 152 14.64 -12.09 14.29
C VAL A 152 14.83 -12.36 15.78
N HIS A 153 15.32 -11.36 16.50
CA HIS A 153 15.44 -11.36 17.95
C HIS A 153 14.38 -10.41 18.53
N ARG A 154 13.59 -10.90 19.49
CA ARG A 154 12.53 -10.18 20.17
C ARG A 154 12.77 -10.25 21.67
N GLU A 155 12.50 -9.18 22.40
CA GLU A 155 12.61 -9.16 23.86
C GLU A 155 11.60 -10.08 24.55
N SER A 156 10.46 -10.36 23.90
CA SER A 156 9.46 -11.32 24.35
C SER A 156 8.90 -12.15 23.19
N SER A 157 8.55 -13.41 23.46
CA SER A 157 7.78 -14.26 22.54
C SER A 157 6.36 -13.73 22.30
N ASP A 158 5.92 -12.78 23.13
CA ASP A 158 4.60 -12.16 23.01
C ASP A 158 4.52 -11.02 21.99
N ILE A 159 5.65 -10.61 21.43
CA ILE A 159 5.70 -9.63 20.34
C ILE A 159 5.31 -10.35 19.03
N GLU A 160 4.25 -9.89 18.37
CA GLU A 160 3.71 -10.51 17.17
C GLU A 160 3.68 -9.54 15.99
N PHE A 161 4.25 -9.95 14.85
CA PHE A 161 4.25 -9.12 13.65
C PHE A 161 2.93 -9.20 12.89
N ASN A 162 2.47 -8.05 12.41
CA ASN A 162 1.47 -7.90 11.38
C ASN A 162 1.99 -6.90 10.34
N VAL A 163 2.14 -7.37 9.11
CA VAL A 163 2.65 -6.58 7.98
C VAL A 163 1.56 -6.29 6.94
N ASN A 164 0.27 -6.45 7.29
CA ASN A 164 -0.82 -6.28 6.35
C ASN A 164 -0.91 -4.84 5.79
N ALA A 165 -0.46 -3.87 6.58
CA ALA A 165 -0.37 -2.45 6.21
C ALA A 165 0.82 -2.09 5.28
N PHE A 166 1.47 -3.10 4.71
CA PHE A 166 2.69 -2.92 3.91
C PHE A 166 2.88 -4.03 2.85
N ALA A 167 2.44 -5.26 3.14
CA ALA A 167 2.73 -6.44 2.33
C ALA A 167 2.10 -6.39 0.92
N LYS A 168 0.96 -5.71 0.75
CA LYS A 168 0.35 -5.53 -0.58
C LYS A 168 1.19 -4.59 -1.43
N GLY A 169 1.56 -3.42 -0.90
CA GLY A 169 2.51 -2.52 -1.55
C GLY A 169 3.85 -3.21 -1.87
N TYR A 170 4.35 -4.06 -0.98
CA TYR A 170 5.55 -4.85 -1.27
C TYR A 170 5.37 -5.82 -2.44
N GLY A 171 4.22 -6.52 -2.51
CA GLY A 171 3.88 -7.37 -3.65
C GLY A 171 3.82 -6.61 -4.97
N VAL A 172 3.30 -5.37 -4.94
CA VAL A 172 3.29 -4.46 -6.10
C VAL A 172 4.72 -4.13 -6.55
N ASP A 173 5.62 -3.85 -5.60
CA ASP A 173 7.02 -3.55 -5.90
C ASP A 173 7.78 -4.74 -6.47
N VAL A 174 7.57 -5.95 -5.91
CA VAL A 174 8.19 -7.18 -6.41
C VAL A 174 7.82 -7.42 -7.87
N VAL A 175 6.54 -7.27 -8.23
CA VAL A 175 6.09 -7.40 -9.62
C VAL A 175 6.64 -6.28 -10.50
N GLY A 176 6.63 -5.04 -10.01
CA GLY A 176 7.18 -3.90 -10.74
C GLY A 176 8.67 -4.09 -11.08
N ARG A 177 9.49 -4.44 -10.10
CA ARG A 177 10.92 -4.72 -10.29
C ARG A 177 11.17 -5.93 -11.18
N PHE A 178 10.30 -6.94 -11.13
CA PHE A 178 10.36 -8.06 -12.08
C PHE A 178 10.13 -7.57 -13.52
N LEU A 179 9.13 -6.74 -13.78
CA LEU A 179 8.90 -6.16 -15.11
C LEU A 179 10.09 -5.29 -15.56
N GLU A 180 10.62 -4.45 -14.66
CA GLU A 180 11.83 -3.65 -14.92
C GLU A 180 13.03 -4.56 -15.31
N SER A 181 13.19 -5.72 -14.66
CA SER A 181 14.22 -6.71 -14.99
C SER A 181 14.05 -7.36 -16.38
N LYS A 182 12.86 -7.24 -16.97
CA LYS A 182 12.53 -7.66 -18.35
C LYS A 182 12.63 -6.51 -19.35
N ASN A 183 13.21 -5.38 -18.96
CA ASN A 183 13.27 -4.14 -19.73
C ASN A 183 11.87 -3.58 -20.09
N ILE A 184 10.88 -3.83 -19.23
CA ILE A 184 9.54 -3.27 -19.36
C ILE A 184 9.45 -2.06 -18.43
N HIS A 185 9.43 -0.86 -19.02
CA HIS A 185 9.43 0.40 -18.29
C HIS A 185 8.09 1.14 -18.31
N ASP A 186 7.16 0.69 -19.14
CA ASP A 186 5.80 1.22 -19.26
C ASP A 186 4.80 0.21 -18.67
N TYR A 187 4.40 0.42 -17.42
CA TYR A 187 3.47 -0.48 -16.74
C TYR A 187 2.68 0.18 -15.61
N LEU A 188 1.58 -0.47 -15.23
CA LEU A 188 0.82 -0.23 -14.01
C LEU A 188 0.54 -1.58 -13.34
N VAL A 189 1.01 -1.73 -12.12
CA VAL A 189 0.72 -2.87 -11.25
C VAL A 189 -0.23 -2.37 -10.17
N GLU A 190 -1.38 -3.03 -10.01
CA GLU A 190 -2.35 -2.77 -8.95
C GLU A 190 -2.67 -4.07 -8.21
N ILE A 191 -2.62 -4.05 -6.87
CA ILE A 191 -3.03 -5.16 -6.01
C ILE A 191 -3.84 -4.58 -4.85
N GLY A 192 -5.15 -4.84 -4.80
CA GLY A 192 -6.00 -4.42 -3.69
C GLY A 192 -6.09 -2.91 -3.42
N GLY A 193 -5.84 -2.07 -4.42
CA GLY A 193 -5.82 -0.61 -4.34
C GLY A 193 -4.43 0.00 -4.26
N GLU A 194 -3.39 -0.78 -3.95
CA GLU A 194 -2.00 -0.36 -3.97
C GLU A 194 -1.45 -0.41 -5.40
N ILE A 195 -0.76 0.65 -5.82
CA ILE A 195 -0.43 0.90 -7.22
C ILE A 195 1.04 1.30 -7.37
N ARG A 196 1.70 0.77 -8.41
CA ARG A 196 2.98 1.28 -8.93
C ARG A 196 2.84 1.50 -10.43
N ALA A 197 3.06 2.73 -10.87
CA ALA A 197 3.01 3.11 -12.27
C ALA A 197 4.37 3.63 -12.74
N ARG A 198 4.84 3.16 -13.90
CA ARG A 198 6.07 3.61 -14.55
C ARG A 198 5.82 3.87 -16.03
N GLY A 199 6.51 4.88 -16.56
CA GLY A 199 6.41 5.25 -17.96
C GLY A 199 5.02 5.73 -18.36
N THR A 200 4.61 5.40 -19.58
CA THR A 200 3.37 5.87 -20.20
C THR A 200 2.65 4.75 -20.94
N LYS A 201 1.33 4.91 -21.08
CA LYS A 201 0.52 4.10 -21.97
C LYS A 201 0.04 4.97 -23.12
N ASP A 202 0.41 4.59 -24.35
CA ASP A 202 0.10 5.34 -25.56
C ASP A 202 0.52 6.83 -25.46
N GLY A 203 1.71 7.07 -24.89
CA GLY A 203 2.29 8.41 -24.70
C GLY A 203 1.62 9.26 -23.60
N LYS A 204 0.71 8.68 -22.81
CA LYS A 204 0.01 9.35 -21.71
C LYS A 204 0.39 8.75 -20.37
N LEU A 205 0.49 9.59 -19.34
CA LEU A 205 0.67 9.14 -17.97
C LEU A 205 -0.49 8.24 -17.53
N TRP A 206 -0.19 7.33 -16.61
CA TRP A 206 -1.17 6.42 -16.05
C TRP A 206 -2.18 7.19 -15.21
N LYS A 207 -3.47 6.94 -15.45
CA LYS A 207 -4.57 7.59 -14.73
C LYS A 207 -5.15 6.65 -13.69
N VAL A 208 -5.24 7.13 -12.46
CA VAL A 208 -5.78 6.40 -11.32
C VAL A 208 -6.87 7.23 -10.67
N ALA A 209 -7.99 6.60 -10.32
CA ALA A 209 -9.09 7.26 -9.62
C ALA A 209 -8.95 7.07 -8.11
N ILE A 210 -9.12 8.15 -7.35
CA ILE A 210 -9.39 8.13 -5.91
C ILE A 210 -10.91 8.03 -5.74
N GLU A 211 -11.36 7.06 -4.95
CA GLU A 211 -12.77 6.87 -4.63
C GLU A 211 -13.21 7.80 -3.48
N LYS A 212 -14.49 8.20 -3.48
CA LYS A 212 -15.12 8.80 -2.32
C LYS A 212 -15.25 7.78 -1.18
N PRO A 213 -15.08 8.19 0.08
CA PRO A 213 -15.18 7.31 1.24
C PRO A 213 -16.64 7.00 1.62
N ASN A 214 -17.41 6.46 0.68
CA ASN A 214 -18.83 6.21 0.87
C ASN A 214 -19.05 5.04 1.86
N VAL A 215 -19.76 5.32 2.97
CA VAL A 215 -20.06 4.35 4.04
C VAL A 215 -21.06 3.28 3.59
N ASP A 216 -21.91 3.59 2.61
CA ASP A 216 -22.90 2.67 2.04
C ASP A 216 -22.28 1.60 1.10
N GLY A 217 -20.95 1.62 0.93
CA GLY A 217 -20.22 0.69 0.07
C GLY A 217 -20.28 1.02 -1.42
N THR A 218 -20.98 2.09 -1.83
CA THR A 218 -20.98 2.52 -3.22
C THR A 218 -19.58 2.99 -3.64
N ARG A 219 -19.29 2.84 -4.94
CA ARG A 219 -18.04 3.33 -5.54
C ARG A 219 -18.37 4.54 -6.39
N SER A 220 -17.76 5.67 -6.06
CA SER A 220 -17.85 6.89 -6.85
C SER A 220 -16.51 7.60 -6.85
N ILE A 221 -16.18 8.28 -7.94
CA ILE A 221 -14.88 8.92 -8.12
C ILE A 221 -14.88 10.27 -7.38
N GLN A 222 -13.88 10.50 -6.55
CA GLN A 222 -13.55 11.80 -5.97
C GLN A 222 -12.65 12.59 -6.93
N LYS A 223 -11.56 11.96 -7.38
CA LYS A 223 -10.50 12.63 -8.15
C LYS A 223 -9.81 11.64 -9.08
N VAL A 224 -9.27 12.13 -10.20
CA VAL A 224 -8.37 11.35 -11.07
C VAL A 224 -6.99 11.98 -11.00
N ILE A 225 -5.98 11.16 -10.71
CA ILE A 225 -4.57 11.57 -10.63
C ILE A 225 -3.80 10.91 -11.78
N GLU A 226 -2.88 11.66 -12.36
CA GLU A 226 -1.88 11.17 -13.30
C GLU A 226 -0.60 10.83 -12.53
N LEU A 227 -0.11 9.60 -12.68
CA LEU A 227 1.10 9.12 -12.01
C LEU A 227 2.29 9.17 -12.97
N ASP A 228 3.31 9.95 -12.63
CA ASP A 228 4.58 10.05 -13.36
C ASP A 228 5.68 9.31 -12.60
N ASN A 229 5.84 8.02 -12.92
CA ASN A 229 6.82 7.16 -12.28
C ASN A 229 6.68 7.09 -10.75
N GLU A 230 5.42 7.07 -10.29
CA GLU A 230 5.04 7.10 -8.88
C GLU A 230 4.40 5.80 -8.45
N SER A 231 4.50 5.54 -7.16
CA SER A 231 3.67 4.55 -6.47
C SER A 231 2.65 5.27 -5.61
N MET A 232 1.50 4.65 -5.40
CA MET A 232 0.39 5.21 -4.65
C MET A 232 -0.34 4.14 -3.87
N ALA A 233 -0.73 4.44 -2.64
CA ALA A 233 -1.59 3.59 -1.81
C ALA A 233 -2.69 4.42 -1.17
N THR A 234 -3.82 3.78 -0.85
CA THR A 234 -4.93 4.43 -0.16
C THR A 234 -5.40 3.59 1.03
N SER A 235 -5.32 4.19 2.22
CA SER A 235 -5.88 3.62 3.46
C SER A 235 -7.16 4.36 3.84
N GLY A 236 -8.18 3.65 4.34
CA GLY A 236 -9.43 4.30 4.74
C GLY A 236 -10.29 3.49 5.69
N ASN A 237 -10.87 4.17 6.69
CA ASN A 237 -11.57 3.54 7.82
C ASN A 237 -13.10 3.41 7.64
N TYR A 238 -13.63 3.74 6.46
CA TYR A 238 -15.07 3.89 6.22
C TYR A 238 -15.81 2.59 5.82
N ARG A 239 -15.10 1.57 5.32
CA ARG A 239 -15.70 0.29 4.84
C ARG A 239 -15.54 -0.87 5.81
N LYS A 240 -14.48 -0.89 6.61
CA LYS A 240 -14.13 -1.99 7.53
C LYS A 240 -14.19 -1.49 8.97
N TYR A 241 -15.36 -1.65 9.58
CA TYR A 241 -15.58 -1.38 10.99
C TYR A 241 -16.48 -2.45 11.62
N LYS A 242 -16.40 -2.56 12.94
CA LYS A 242 -17.33 -3.33 13.79
C LYS A 242 -18.07 -2.36 14.70
N VAL A 243 -19.14 -2.82 15.33
CA VAL A 243 -19.86 -2.05 16.36
C VAL A 243 -19.75 -2.83 17.66
N ASN A 244 -19.25 -2.18 18.71
CA ASN A 244 -19.13 -2.80 20.03
C ASN A 244 -20.48 -2.84 20.77
N ALA A 245 -20.52 -3.42 21.97
CA ALA A 245 -21.74 -3.56 22.76
C ALA A 245 -22.39 -2.20 23.11
N GLU A 246 -21.61 -1.13 23.18
CA GLU A 246 -22.05 0.24 23.48
C GLU A 246 -22.49 1.03 22.23
N GLY A 247 -22.46 0.42 21.04
CA GLY A 247 -22.83 1.08 19.79
C GLY A 247 -21.73 1.94 19.16
N LYS A 248 -20.52 1.95 19.71
CA LYS A 248 -19.35 2.65 19.14
C LYS A 248 -18.75 1.83 18.00
N LYS A 249 -18.37 2.52 16.92
CA LYS A 249 -17.66 1.89 15.80
C LYS A 249 -16.18 1.70 16.11
N ILE A 250 -15.69 0.50 15.81
CA ILE A 250 -14.31 0.08 15.94
C ILE A 250 -13.77 -0.13 14.54
N VAL A 251 -12.78 0.66 14.13
CA VAL A 251 -12.20 0.63 12.78
C VAL A 251 -11.01 -0.32 12.71
N HIS A 252 -10.62 -0.73 11.52
CA HIS A 252 -9.49 -1.67 11.34
C HIS A 252 -8.09 -1.06 11.57
N THR A 253 -7.95 0.27 11.52
CA THR A 253 -6.68 0.94 11.84
C THR A 253 -6.55 1.12 13.35
N VAL A 254 -5.51 0.54 13.94
CA VAL A 254 -5.18 0.68 15.37
C VAL A 254 -4.08 1.73 15.51
N ASN A 255 -4.26 2.68 16.44
CA ASN A 255 -3.20 3.60 16.81
C ASN A 255 -2.19 2.88 17.70
N ALA A 256 -1.00 2.61 17.16
CA ALA A 256 0.06 1.88 17.85
C ALA A 256 0.63 2.58 19.11
N LYS A 257 0.31 3.86 19.35
CA LYS A 257 0.71 4.57 20.58
C LYS A 257 -0.30 4.43 21.71
N THR A 258 -1.58 4.23 21.39
CA THR A 258 -2.66 4.13 22.39
C THR A 258 -3.26 2.74 22.48
N GLY A 259 -3.04 1.90 21.48
CA GLY A 259 -3.68 0.61 21.31
C GLY A 259 -5.15 0.68 20.89
N LEU A 260 -5.69 1.87 20.61
CA LEU A 260 -7.11 2.07 20.32
C LEU A 260 -7.42 2.04 18.82
N ALA A 261 -8.54 1.42 18.45
CA ALA A 261 -9.11 1.38 17.09
C ALA A 261 -10.37 2.25 17.00
N GLU A 262 -10.20 3.57 17.02
CA GLU A 262 -11.29 4.54 17.09
C GLU A 262 -11.57 5.23 15.75
N GLU A 263 -12.83 5.63 15.54
CA GLU A 263 -13.16 6.51 14.42
C GLU A 263 -12.41 7.84 14.52
N SER A 264 -11.88 8.26 13.39
CA SER A 264 -11.29 9.57 13.19
C SER A 264 -12.14 10.36 12.19
N ASN A 265 -12.06 11.68 12.24
CA ASN A 265 -12.63 12.52 11.18
C ASN A 265 -11.86 12.36 9.85
N LEU A 266 -10.64 11.84 9.87
CA LEU A 266 -9.88 11.46 8.68
C LEU A 266 -10.38 10.11 8.15
N LEU A 267 -11.05 10.13 7.00
CA LEU A 267 -11.76 8.98 6.45
C LEU A 267 -10.90 8.16 5.48
N SER A 268 -10.10 8.85 4.68
CA SER A 268 -9.25 8.26 3.65
C SER A 268 -7.97 9.06 3.49
N VAL A 269 -6.87 8.33 3.33
CA VAL A 269 -5.54 8.86 3.07
C VAL A 269 -5.02 8.18 1.82
N SER A 270 -4.84 8.95 0.75
CA SER A 270 -4.07 8.51 -0.41
C SER A 270 -2.69 9.15 -0.37
N VAL A 271 -1.63 8.35 -0.46
CA VAL A 271 -0.23 8.82 -0.48
C VAL A 271 0.41 8.38 -1.78
N ARG A 272 1.21 9.25 -2.42
CA ARG A 272 2.03 8.92 -3.58
C ARG A 272 3.45 9.50 -3.47
N LEU A 273 4.43 8.80 -4.02
CA LEU A 273 5.83 9.23 -4.12
C LEU A 273 6.53 8.55 -5.30
N LYS A 274 7.68 9.10 -5.73
CA LYS A 274 8.56 8.48 -6.74
C LYS A 274 9.48 7.44 -6.08
N GLY A 275 9.04 6.19 -6.04
CA GLY A 275 9.71 5.15 -5.25
C GLY A 275 8.80 3.94 -5.02
N ASP A 276 8.98 3.26 -3.89
CA ASP A 276 8.33 1.97 -3.61
C ASP A 276 6.90 2.14 -3.09
N CYS A 277 6.04 1.22 -3.52
CA CYS A 277 4.63 1.15 -3.15
C CYS A 277 4.44 0.70 -1.70
N ALA A 278 5.31 -0.18 -1.22
CA ALA A 278 5.31 -0.61 0.18
C ALA A 278 5.46 0.58 1.15
N ASP A 279 6.29 1.55 0.80
CA ASP A 279 6.53 2.74 1.61
C ASP A 279 5.25 3.60 1.72
N VAL A 280 4.56 3.88 0.61
CA VAL A 280 3.30 4.64 0.63
C VAL A 280 2.13 3.90 1.26
N ASP A 281 2.11 2.57 1.21
CA ASP A 281 1.12 1.72 1.91
C ASP A 281 1.24 1.89 3.43
N ALA A 282 2.49 1.82 3.94
CA ALA A 282 2.78 2.07 5.34
C ALA A 282 2.50 3.51 5.77
N TYR A 283 2.93 4.52 5.00
CA TYR A 283 2.63 5.93 5.32
C TYR A 283 1.12 6.20 5.31
N ALA A 284 0.36 5.65 4.35
CA ALA A 284 -1.09 5.82 4.32
C ALA A 284 -1.75 5.29 5.60
N THR A 285 -1.30 4.13 6.09
CA THR A 285 -1.76 3.56 7.36
C THR A 285 -1.33 4.43 8.55
N ALA A 286 -0.07 4.87 8.59
CA ALA A 286 0.48 5.70 9.64
C ALA A 286 -0.30 7.01 9.78
N PHE A 287 -0.52 7.71 8.68
CA PHE A 287 -1.25 8.98 8.63
C PHE A 287 -2.70 8.83 9.08
N LEU A 288 -3.35 7.71 8.73
CA LEU A 288 -4.69 7.41 9.21
C LEU A 288 -4.72 7.20 10.74
N ALA A 289 -3.69 6.58 11.32
CA ALA A 289 -3.52 6.44 12.77
C ALA A 289 -3.10 7.75 13.48
N MET A 290 -2.29 8.58 12.82
CA MET A 290 -1.83 9.90 13.30
C MET A 290 -2.97 10.92 13.36
N GLY A 291 -3.89 10.86 12.39
CA GLY A 291 -4.94 11.84 12.20
C GLY A 291 -4.48 13.06 11.37
N LEU A 292 -5.46 13.90 11.02
CA LEU A 292 -5.32 14.97 10.02
C LEU A 292 -4.21 15.98 10.36
N GLU A 293 -4.24 16.58 11.54
CA GLU A 293 -3.34 17.69 11.87
C GLU A 293 -1.88 17.22 12.03
N LYS A 294 -1.66 16.06 12.67
CA LYS A 294 -0.32 15.46 12.77
C LYS A 294 0.24 15.07 11.42
N THR A 295 -0.62 14.57 10.52
CA THR A 295 -0.22 14.27 9.14
C THR A 295 0.21 15.53 8.39
N LYS A 296 -0.51 16.64 8.52
CA LYS A 296 -0.12 17.91 7.87
C LYS A 296 1.27 18.38 8.35
N VAL A 297 1.52 18.32 9.65
CA VAL A 297 2.84 18.67 10.23
C VAL A 297 3.94 17.75 9.69
N PHE A 298 3.69 16.43 9.66
CA PHE A 298 4.65 15.46 9.11
C PHE A 298 5.04 15.80 7.66
N LEU A 299 4.06 16.20 6.84
CA LEU A 299 4.29 16.53 5.42
C LEU A 299 5.10 17.82 5.20
N GLU A 300 5.24 18.68 6.21
CA GLU A 300 6.14 19.85 6.15
C GLU A 300 7.61 19.42 6.13
N GLU A 301 7.93 18.33 6.83
CA GLU A 301 9.29 17.74 6.88
C GLU A 301 9.54 16.73 5.74
N HIS A 302 8.47 16.22 5.12
CA HIS A 302 8.50 15.20 4.06
C HIS A 302 7.85 15.68 2.74
N PRO A 303 8.38 16.72 2.07
CA PRO A 303 7.79 17.30 0.86
C PRO A 303 7.79 16.36 -0.36
N GLU A 304 8.57 15.28 -0.32
CA GLU A 304 8.57 14.19 -1.31
C GLU A 304 7.28 13.38 -1.31
N LEU A 305 6.53 13.37 -0.20
CA LEU A 305 5.25 12.70 -0.07
C LEU A 305 4.12 13.63 -0.53
N LYS A 306 3.34 13.14 -1.49
CA LYS A 306 2.14 13.83 -1.97
C LYS A 306 0.90 13.10 -1.49
N VAL A 307 -0.07 13.83 -0.97
CA VAL A 307 -1.26 13.25 -0.36
C VAL A 307 -2.55 13.82 -0.91
N VAL A 308 -3.62 13.02 -0.77
CA VAL A 308 -5.01 13.47 -0.75
C VAL A 308 -5.64 12.93 0.52
N LEU A 309 -6.05 13.82 1.42
CA LEU A 309 -6.69 13.50 2.68
C LEU A 309 -8.17 13.87 2.59
N LEU A 310 -9.05 12.88 2.75
CA LEU A 310 -10.50 13.10 2.77
C LEU A 310 -10.99 12.97 4.21
N TYR A 311 -11.67 13.99 4.71
CA TYR A 311 -12.04 14.09 6.11
C TYR A 311 -13.40 14.79 6.30
N HIS A 312 -14.02 14.62 7.46
CA HIS A 312 -15.16 15.44 7.87
C HIS A 312 -14.67 16.71 8.58
N ASN A 313 -15.14 17.87 8.10
CA ASN A 313 -14.92 19.15 8.76
C ASN A 313 -15.81 19.30 10.01
N GLU A 314 -15.72 20.45 10.70
CA GLU A 314 -16.54 20.73 11.90
C GLU A 314 -18.05 20.73 11.64
N ALA A 315 -18.48 20.96 10.40
CA ALA A 315 -19.87 20.88 9.97
C ALA A 315 -20.31 19.45 9.57
N ASN A 316 -19.45 18.44 9.76
CA ASN A 316 -19.62 17.06 9.30
C ASN A 316 -19.78 16.92 7.77
N GLU A 317 -19.21 17.86 7.01
CA GLU A 317 -19.18 17.80 5.55
C GLU A 317 -17.86 17.20 5.08
N LEU A 318 -17.90 16.47 3.95
CA LEU A 318 -16.71 15.93 3.33
C LEU A 318 -15.82 17.06 2.77
N ALA A 319 -14.60 17.15 3.27
CA ALA A 319 -13.56 18.08 2.86
C ALA A 319 -12.31 17.33 2.35
N GLU A 320 -11.47 18.06 1.61
CA GLU A 320 -10.23 17.56 1.00
C GLU A 320 -9.05 18.46 1.37
N TYR A 321 -7.92 17.85 1.74
CA TYR A 321 -6.61 18.48 1.78
C TYR A 321 -5.66 17.75 0.82
N ALA A 322 -4.85 18.50 0.05
CA ALA A 322 -3.86 17.93 -0.86
C ALA A 322 -2.64 18.87 -1.00
N ASN A 323 -1.47 18.30 -1.30
CA ASN A 323 -0.19 19.01 -1.50
C ASN A 323 0.58 18.53 -2.74
#